data_AF-A0A434CR02-F1
#
_entry.id   AF-A0A434CR02-F1
#
_cell.length_a   1.000
_cell.length_b   1.000
_cell.length_c   1.000
_cell.angle_alpha   90.00
_cell.angle_beta   90.00
_cell.angle_gamma   90.00
#
_symmetry.space_group_name_H-M   'P 1'
#
loop_
_entity.id
_entity.type
_entity.pdbx_description
1 polymer ?
#
loop_
_entity_poly.entity_id
_entity_poly.type
_entity_poly.pdbx_seq_one_letter_code
_entity_poly.pdbx_strand_id
1 'polypeptide(L)' 'KALEGCQDSNDALMATQTLKAAYRTDVEPILAMARLKTGGAIDPVAAYRAAGYRAKVAAERPAVVGGSGGIV' A
#
# COMPACT_ATOMS: atom_id res chain seq x y z
N LYS A 1 -11.93 25.36 7.56
CA LYS A 1 -12.24 23.89 7.45
C LYS A 1 -12.51 23.31 8.85
N ALA A 2 -13.08 22.11 8.98
CA ALA A 2 -13.42 21.54 10.31
C ALA A 2 -12.20 21.35 11.23
N LEU A 3 -11.09 20.78 10.72
CA LEU A 3 -9.86 20.61 11.48
C LEU A 3 -9.26 21.94 11.96
N GLU A 4 -9.20 22.91 11.05
CA GLU A 4 -8.67 24.27 11.29
C GLU A 4 -9.46 24.96 12.42
N GLY A 5 -10.79 24.85 12.42
CA GLY A 5 -11.62 25.37 13.50
C GLY A 5 -11.31 24.73 14.87
N CYS A 6 -11.09 23.41 14.93
CA CYS A 6 -10.71 22.72 16.16
C CYS A 6 -9.31 23.12 16.65
N GLN A 7 -8.40 23.42 15.72
CA GLN A 7 -7.05 23.88 16.04
C GLN A 7 -7.08 25.29 16.65
N ASP A 8 -7.80 26.21 16.01
CA ASP A 8 -7.93 27.60 16.45
C ASP A 8 -8.62 27.72 17.82
N SER A 9 -9.55 26.81 18.13
CA SER A 9 -10.28 26.76 19.41
C SER A 9 -9.61 25.92 20.50
N ASN A 10 -8.41 25.38 20.25
CA ASN A 10 -7.71 24.45 21.15
C ASN A 10 -8.51 23.18 21.53
N ASP A 11 -9.44 22.74 20.68
CA ASP A 11 -10.20 21.50 20.88
C ASP A 11 -9.41 20.30 20.37
N ALA A 12 -8.48 19.82 21.20
CA ALA A 12 -7.58 18.72 20.87
C ALA A 12 -8.32 17.39 20.60
N LEU A 13 -9.45 17.16 21.26
CA LEU A 13 -10.23 15.94 21.11
C LEU A 13 -10.91 15.91 19.74
N MET A 14 -11.57 17.00 19.36
CA MET A 14 -12.22 17.11 18.05
C MET A 14 -11.23 17.19 16.90
N ALA A 15 -10.07 17.85 17.08
CA ALA A 15 -9.00 17.84 16.09
C ALA A 15 -8.51 16.41 15.79
N THR A 16 -8.25 15.61 16.84
CA THR A 16 -7.88 14.20 16.71
C THR A 16 -8.96 13.38 16.02
N GLN A 17 -10.22 13.56 16.42
CA GLN A 17 -11.33 12.81 15.85
C GLN A 17 -11.54 13.15 14.36
N THR A 18 -11.34 14.40 13.97
CA THR A 18 -11.41 14.85 12.58
C THR A 18 -10.37 14.12 11.70
N LEU A 19 -9.13 13.99 12.19
CA LEU A 19 -8.10 13.22 11.48
C LEU A 19 -8.41 11.72 11.44
N LYS A 20 -8.86 11.16 12.56
CA LYS A 20 -9.21 9.74 12.66
C LYS A 20 -10.37 9.34 11.76
N ALA A 21 -11.33 10.23 11.51
CA ALA A 21 -12.42 9.99 10.57
C ALA A 21 -11.89 9.71 9.16
N ALA A 22 -10.95 10.54 8.67
CA ALA A 22 -10.30 10.31 7.39
C ALA A 22 -9.40 9.06 7.41
N TYR A 23 -8.55 8.91 8.43
CA TYR A 23 -7.58 7.82 8.53
C TYR A 23 -8.22 6.43 8.60
N ARG A 24 -9.34 6.28 9.31
CA ARG A 24 -10.06 5.00 9.44
C ARG A 24 -10.90 4.65 8.22
N THR A 25 -11.02 5.56 7.26
CA THR A 25 -11.76 5.28 6.03
C THR A 25 -10.97 4.23 5.26
N ASP A 26 -11.62 3.10 4.96
CA ASP A 26 -11.05 2.12 4.06
C ASP A 26 -11.03 2.70 2.63
N VAL A 27 -9.83 2.98 2.15
CA VAL A 27 -9.58 3.54 0.82
C VAL A 27 -9.08 2.49 -0.17
N GLU A 28 -8.99 1.20 0.20
CA GLU A 28 -8.57 0.15 -0.72
C GLU A 28 -9.44 0.10 -2.00
N PRO A 29 -10.78 0.30 -1.94
CA PRO A 29 -11.59 0.39 -3.16
C PRO A 29 -11.19 1.54 -4.10
N ILE A 30 -10.74 2.67 -3.55
CA ILE A 30 -10.25 3.82 -4.35
C ILE A 30 -8.96 3.42 -5.07
N LEU A 31 -8.03 2.78 -4.34
CA LEU A 31 -6.76 2.32 -4.91
C LEU A 31 -6.98 1.26 -5.98
N ALA A 32 -7.86 0.28 -5.72
CA ALA A 32 -8.25 -0.75 -6.68
C ALA A 32 -8.78 -0.16 -7.99
N MET A 33 -9.72 0.79 -7.90
CA MET A 33 -10.28 1.44 -9.08
C MET A 33 -9.27 2.34 -9.80
N ALA A 34 -8.37 3.00 -9.07
CA ALA A 34 -7.30 3.79 -9.66
C ALA A 34 -6.36 2.90 -10.50
N ARG A 35 -5.96 1.74 -9.97
CA ARG A 35 -5.17 0.73 -10.70
C ARG A 35 -5.91 0.24 -11.94
N LEU A 36 -7.18 -0.14 -11.80
CA LEU A 36 -7.99 -0.65 -12.91
C LEU A 36 -8.08 0.38 -14.07
N LYS A 37 -8.34 1.65 -13.74
CA LYS A 37 -8.49 2.72 -14.73
C LYS A 37 -7.20 3.02 -15.51
N THR A 38 -6.04 2.70 -14.94
CA THR A 38 -4.74 2.87 -15.60
C THR A 38 -4.19 1.56 -16.19
N GLY A 39 -5.01 0.52 -16.28
CA GLY A 39 -4.64 -0.78 -16.87
C GLY A 39 -3.90 -1.73 -15.93
N GLY A 40 -3.82 -1.40 -14.63
CA GLY A 40 -3.29 -2.25 -13.59
C GLY A 40 -4.31 -3.24 -13.02
N ALA A 41 -3.83 -4.19 -12.21
CA ALA A 41 -4.67 -5.15 -11.52
C ALA A 41 -5.32 -4.55 -10.26
N ILE A 42 -6.57 -4.96 -9.99
CA ILE A 42 -7.32 -4.60 -8.76
C ILE A 42 -6.58 -5.12 -7.51
N ASP A 43 -6.20 -6.41 -7.53
CA ASP A 43 -5.34 -7.06 -6.55
C ASP A 43 -3.98 -7.40 -7.20
N PRO A 44 -2.95 -6.56 -6.99
CA PRO A 44 -1.65 -6.75 -7.63
C PRO A 44 -0.94 -8.03 -7.22
N VAL A 45 -1.07 -8.45 -5.95
CA VAL A 45 -0.35 -9.63 -5.44
C VAL A 45 -1.02 -10.90 -5.93
N ALA A 46 -2.36 -10.95 -5.94
CA ALA A 46 -3.08 -12.07 -6.54
C ALA A 46 -2.80 -12.19 -8.04
N ALA A 47 -2.83 -11.07 -8.78
CA ALA A 47 -2.50 -11.06 -10.20
C ALA A 47 -1.06 -11.54 -10.48
N TYR A 48 -0.09 -11.06 -9.69
CA TYR A 48 1.30 -11.50 -9.80
C TYR A 48 1.47 -13.01 -9.54
N ARG A 49 0.80 -13.54 -8.51
CA ARG A 49 0.83 -14.98 -8.19
C ARG A 49 0.17 -15.81 -9.28
N ALA A 50 -1.00 -15.37 -9.78
CA ALA A 50 -1.71 -16.03 -10.87
C ALA A 50 -0.91 -16.03 -12.18
N ALA A 51 -0.15 -14.98 -12.45
CA ALA A 51 0.73 -14.91 -13.61
C ALA A 51 1.92 -15.89 -13.54
N GLY A 52 2.19 -16.52 -12.39
CA GLY A 52 3.29 -17.47 -12.22
C GLY A 52 4.67 -16.86 -12.48
N TYR A 53 4.78 -15.52 -12.49
CA TYR A 53 5.96 -14.81 -13.01
C TYR A 53 7.24 -15.25 -12.31
N ARG A 54 7.19 -15.44 -10.98
CA ARG A 54 8.34 -15.90 -10.18
C ARG A 54 8.85 -17.26 -10.64
N ALA A 55 7.97 -18.22 -10.91
CA ALA A 55 8.35 -19.54 -11.37
C ALA A 55 8.95 -19.49 -12.78
N LYS A 56 8.33 -18.71 -13.68
CA LYS A 56 8.83 -18.48 -15.04
C LYS A 56 10.28 -17.95 -15.01
N VAL A 57 10.52 -16.83 -14.34
CA VAL A 57 11.86 -16.22 -14.35
C VAL A 57 12.90 -17.00 -13.54
N ALA A 58 12.47 -17.81 -12.57
CA ALA A 58 13.36 -18.73 -11.87
C ALA A 58 13.89 -19.85 -12.78
N ALA A 59 13.11 -20.27 -13.79
CA ALA A 59 13.56 -21.23 -14.80
C ALA A 59 14.49 -20.58 -15.85
N GLU A 60 14.29 -19.29 -16.14
CA GLU A 60 15.09 -18.55 -17.13
C GLU A 60 16.45 -18.08 -16.59
N ARG A 61 16.57 -17.86 -15.28
CA ARG A 61 17.73 -17.22 -14.65
C ARG A 61 18.56 -18.22 -13.86
N PRO A 62 19.90 -18.08 -13.83
CA PRO A 62 20.74 -18.93 -13.00
C PRO A 62 20.39 -18.83 -11.51
N ALA A 63 20.49 -19.96 -10.81
CA ALA A 63 20.29 -19.98 -9.36
C ALA A 63 21.37 -19.17 -8.63
N VAL A 64 20.95 -18.35 -7.67
CA VAL A 64 21.86 -17.65 -6.76
C VAL A 64 21.92 -18.43 -5.46
N VAL A 65 23.12 -18.81 -5.03
CA VAL A 65 23.36 -19.40 -3.70
C VAL A 65 23.49 -18.27 -2.69
N GLY A 66 22.80 -18.37 -1.56
CA GLY A 66 22.87 -17.35 -0.50
C GLY A 66 24.28 -17.23 0.06
N GLY A 67 24.85 -16.03 -0.01
CA GLY A 67 26.10 -15.69 0.69
C GLY A 67 25.82 -15.15 2.09
N SER A 68 26.78 -15.28 2.99
CA SER A 68 26.77 -14.57 4.28
C SER A 68 27.16 -13.10 4.06
N GLY A 69 26.46 -12.17 4.70
CA GLY A 69 26.89 -10.77 4.74
C GLY A 69 28.28 -10.68 5.37
N GLY A 70 29.19 -9.91 4.76
CA GLY A 70 30.60 -9.81 5.13
C GLY A 70 30.88 -9.08 6.45
N ILE A 71 30.11 -9.39 7.50
CA ILE A 71 30.52 -9.05 8.87
C ILE A 71 31.72 -9.94 9.20
N VAL A 72 32.88 -9.31 9.24
CA VAL A 72 34.07 -9.80 9.94
C VAL A 72 34.24 -8.93 11.19
#